data_AF-A0A957IYQ5-F1
#
_entry.id   AF-A0A957IYQ5-F1
#
_cell.length_a   1.000
_cell.length_b   1.000
_cell.length_c   1.000
_cell.angle_alpha   90.00
_cell.angle_beta   90.00
_cell.angle_gamma   90.00
#
_symmetry.space_group_name_H-M   'P 1'
#
loop_
_entity.id
_entity.type
_entity.pdbx_description
1 polymer ?
#
loop_
_entity_poly.entity_id
_entity_poly.type
_entity_poly.pdbx_seq_one_letter_code
_entity_poly.pdbx_strand_id
1 'polypeptide(L)'
;IGFLLLPGFVVSLYGISLDESGLLMARLLGAADTASGMLLLGLRDIARSQASRLISLKGAVEWSLIAVILLLNTLSGLLNFLGWVSVVLFIGIVVLFARDASGR
;
A
#
# COMPACT_ATOMS: atom_id res chain seq x y z
N ILE A 1 6.73 7.23 0.77
CA ILE A 1 7.28 8.59 1.05
C ILE A 1 6.31 9.75 0.79
N GLY A 2 5.48 9.71 -0.26
CA GLY A 2 4.60 10.86 -0.60
C GLY A 2 3.66 11.25 0.53
N PHE A 3 3.01 10.26 1.14
CA PHE A 3 2.15 10.45 2.32
C PHE A 3 2.89 10.96 3.57
N LEU A 4 4.20 10.73 3.67
CA LEU A 4 5.02 11.25 4.78
C LEU A 4 5.31 12.75 4.60
N LEU A 5 5.68 13.17 3.40
CA LEU A 5 6.14 14.54 3.14
C LEU A 5 5.01 15.49 2.75
N LEU A 6 4.16 15.06 1.82
CA LEU A 6 3.14 15.90 1.16
C LEU A 6 1.79 15.16 1.02
N PRO A 7 1.19 14.67 2.12
CA PRO A 7 -0.04 13.88 2.06
C PRO A 7 -1.20 14.63 1.40
N GLY A 8 -1.38 15.91 1.72
CA GLY A 8 -2.45 16.73 1.13
C GLY A 8 -2.33 16.91 -0.39
N PHE A 9 -1.10 16.96 -0.92
CA PHE A 9 -0.88 16.98 -2.37
C PHE A 9 -1.16 15.61 -3.00
N VAL A 10 -0.71 14.51 -2.35
CA VAL A 10 -0.93 13.16 -2.88
C VAL A 10 -2.41 12.85 -3.00
N VAL A 11 -3.19 13.16 -1.96
CA VAL A 11 -4.63 12.86 -1.93
C VAL A 11 -5.44 13.81 -2.81
N SER A 12 -4.98 15.05 -3.06
CA SER A 12 -5.67 15.97 -3.97
C SER A 12 -5.67 15.49 -5.42
N LEU A 13 -4.66 14.68 -5.81
CA LEU A 13 -4.67 14.01 -7.11
C LEU A 13 -5.88 13.10 -7.29
N TYR A 14 -6.41 12.53 -6.20
CA TYR A 14 -7.60 11.68 -6.20
C TYR A 14 -8.91 12.45 -6.06
N GLY A 15 -8.85 13.79 -5.98
CA GLY A 15 -10.02 14.64 -5.82
C GLY A 15 -10.52 14.77 -4.38
N ILE A 16 -9.71 14.36 -3.39
CA ILE A 16 -10.06 14.46 -1.97
C ILE A 16 -9.16 15.45 -1.23
N SER A 17 -9.66 15.97 -0.10
CA SER A 17 -8.93 16.85 0.81
C SER A 17 -8.79 16.20 2.18
N LEU A 18 -7.74 16.57 2.93
CA LEU A 18 -7.55 16.16 4.32
C LEU A 18 -7.68 17.37 5.24
N ASP A 19 -8.31 17.15 6.39
CA ASP A 19 -8.24 18.05 7.54
C ASP A 19 -6.96 17.79 8.36
N GLU A 20 -6.80 18.48 9.48
CA GLU A 20 -5.58 18.36 10.31
C GLU A 20 -5.37 16.94 10.84
N SER A 21 -6.44 16.27 11.24
CA SER A 21 -6.40 14.90 11.75
C SER A 21 -6.08 13.90 10.63
N GLY A 22 -6.68 14.09 9.44
CA GLY A 22 -6.37 13.33 8.25
C GLY A 22 -4.91 13.49 7.81
N LEU A 23 -4.37 14.71 7.89
CA LEU A 23 -2.94 14.96 7.61
C LEU A 23 -2.03 14.24 8.58
N LEU A 24 -2.34 14.25 9.89
CA LEU A 24 -1.57 13.52 10.90
C LEU A 24 -1.59 12.02 10.61
N MET A 25 -2.77 11.43 10.41
CA MET A 25 -2.91 9.99 10.14
C MET A 25 -2.19 9.59 8.85
N ALA A 26 -2.29 10.40 7.80
CA ALA A 26 -1.60 10.17 6.53
C ALA A 26 -0.08 10.18 6.69
N ARG A 27 0.48 11.08 7.51
CA ARG A 27 1.93 11.12 7.80
C ARG A 27 2.39 9.92 8.60
N LEU A 28 1.61 9.51 9.62
CA LEU A 28 1.91 8.32 10.41
C LEU A 28 1.90 7.06 9.55
N LEU A 29 0.91 6.93 8.66
CA LEU A 29 0.87 5.85 7.67
C LEU A 29 2.10 5.89 6.76
N GLY A 30 2.43 7.07 6.21
CA GLY A 30 3.61 7.26 5.37
C GLY A 30 4.93 6.91 6.08
N ALA A 31 5.03 7.15 7.39
CA ALA A 31 6.18 6.75 8.21
C ALA A 31 6.23 5.22 8.38
N ALA A 32 5.10 4.59 8.70
CA ALA A 32 4.99 3.13 8.84
C ALA A 32 5.32 2.39 7.54
N ASP A 33 4.83 2.88 6.40
CA ASP A 33 5.14 2.33 5.07
C ASP A 33 6.62 2.48 4.72
N THR A 34 7.22 3.61 5.08
CA THR A 34 8.65 3.85 4.83
C THR A 34 9.51 2.91 5.67
N ALA A 35 9.17 2.71 6.95
CA ALA A 35 9.85 1.74 7.81
C ALA A 35 9.69 0.30 7.30
N SER A 36 8.49 -0.07 6.84
CA SER A 36 8.24 -1.39 6.24
C SER A 36 9.04 -1.58 4.95
N GLY A 37 9.14 -0.56 4.09
CA GLY A 37 9.98 -0.60 2.90
C GLY A 37 11.47 -0.76 3.23
N MET A 38 11.97 -0.06 4.24
CA MET A 38 13.34 -0.23 4.72
C MET A 38 13.61 -1.64 5.25
N LEU A 39 12.65 -2.22 5.97
CA LEU A 39 12.74 -3.62 6.43
C LEU A 39 12.85 -4.59 5.24
N LEU A 40 11.98 -4.44 4.24
CA LEU A 40 12.03 -5.28 3.03
C LEU A 40 13.37 -5.14 2.28
N LEU A 41 13.89 -3.92 2.16
CA LEU A 41 15.20 -3.67 1.56
C LEU A 41 16.34 -4.33 2.35
N GLY A 42 16.30 -4.27 3.68
CA GLY A 42 17.30 -4.90 4.55
C GLY A 42 17.26 -6.43 4.52
N LEU A 43 16.12 -7.02 4.14
CA LEU A 43 15.92 -8.46 4.08
C LEU A 43 16.03 -9.02 2.65
N ARG A 44 16.42 -8.20 1.68
CA ARG A 44 16.48 -8.56 0.25
C ARG A 44 17.37 -9.77 -0.06
N ASP A 45 18.39 -10.01 0.76
CA ASP A 45 19.38 -11.07 0.55
C ASP A 45 18.98 -12.39 1.24
N ILE A 46 17.90 -12.41 2.01
CA ILE A 46 17.41 -13.61 2.70
C ILE A 46 16.46 -14.38 1.77
N ALA A 47 16.99 -14.89 0.67
CA ALA A 47 16.22 -15.70 -0.27
C ALA A 47 15.86 -17.07 0.33
N ARG A 48 14.62 -17.54 0.10
CA ARG A 48 14.17 -18.92 0.35
C ARG A 48 14.17 -19.38 1.82
N SER A 49 14.14 -18.46 2.77
CA SER A 49 13.94 -18.78 4.18
C SER A 49 12.45 -18.82 4.54
N GLN A 50 12.10 -19.48 5.66
CA GLN A 50 10.76 -19.38 6.24
C GLN A 50 10.37 -17.93 6.54
N ALA A 51 11.35 -17.08 6.92
CA ALA A 51 11.14 -15.66 7.17
C ALA A 51 10.71 -14.91 5.91
N SER A 52 11.35 -15.16 4.76
CA SER A 52 10.95 -14.58 3.46
C SER A 52 9.50 -14.93 3.13
N ARG A 53 9.10 -16.20 3.30
CA ARG A 53 7.72 -16.62 3.03
C ARG A 53 6.69 -15.93 3.94
N LEU A 54 6.99 -15.78 5.23
CA LEU A 54 6.12 -15.08 6.18
C LEU A 54 5.99 -13.60 5.86
N ILE A 55 7.07 -12.95 5.45
CA ILE A 55 7.07 -11.56 5.00
C ILE A 55 6.20 -11.41 3.75
N SER A 56 6.32 -12.32 2.80
CA SER A 56 5.53 -12.29 1.57
C SER A 56 4.05 -12.52 1.83
N LEU A 57 3.71 -13.41 2.77
CA LEU A 57 2.33 -13.61 3.21
C LEU A 57 1.78 -12.36 3.92
N LYS A 58 2.56 -11.74 4.81
CA LYS A 58 2.20 -10.48 5.48
C LYS A 58 1.91 -9.40 4.43
N GLY A 59 2.78 -9.25 3.44
CA GLY A 59 2.60 -8.31 2.33
C GLY A 59 1.34 -8.63 1.52
N ALA A 60 1.11 -9.89 1.14
CA ALA A 60 -0.09 -10.27 0.40
C ALA A 60 -1.38 -9.88 1.12
N VAL A 61 -1.45 -10.10 2.44
CA VAL A 61 -2.61 -9.73 3.27
C VAL A 61 -2.77 -8.21 3.33
N GLU A 62 -1.69 -7.49 3.65
CA GLU A 62 -1.69 -6.02 3.75
C GLU A 62 -2.16 -5.36 2.45
N TRP A 63 -1.57 -5.73 1.32
CA TRP A 63 -1.96 -5.17 0.02
C TRP A 63 -3.36 -5.57 -0.40
N SER A 64 -3.86 -6.75 0.02
CA SER A 64 -5.23 -7.18 -0.27
C SER A 64 -6.25 -6.32 0.45
N LEU A 65 -6.01 -6.02 1.73
CA LEU A 65 -6.88 -5.13 2.51
C LEU A 65 -6.91 -3.73 1.89
N ILE A 66 -5.76 -3.21 1.46
CA ILE A 66 -5.69 -1.90 0.79
C ILE A 66 -6.44 -1.93 -0.55
N ALA A 67 -6.26 -2.98 -1.36
CA ALA A 67 -6.95 -3.12 -2.64
C ALA A 67 -8.47 -3.15 -2.46
N VAL A 68 -8.98 -3.86 -1.44
CA VAL A 68 -10.42 -3.90 -1.11
C VAL A 68 -10.92 -2.51 -0.70
N ILE A 69 -10.21 -1.82 0.18
CA ILE A 69 -10.62 -0.47 0.62
C ILE A 69 -10.62 0.52 -0.56
N LEU A 70 -9.59 0.48 -1.41
CA LEU A 70 -9.52 1.31 -2.62
C LEU A 70 -10.67 1.00 -3.57
N LEU A 71 -10.98 -0.28 -3.80
CA LEU A 71 -12.08 -0.69 -4.66
C LEU A 71 -13.41 -0.16 -4.14
N LEU A 72 -13.70 -0.34 -2.85
CA LEU A 72 -14.94 0.15 -2.23
C LEU A 72 -15.09 1.67 -2.35
N ASN A 73 -14.01 2.43 -2.10
CA ASN A 73 -14.04 3.89 -2.19
C ASN A 73 -14.03 4.43 -3.63
N THR A 74 -13.53 3.64 -4.59
CA THR A 74 -13.66 3.98 -6.01
C THR A 74 -15.08 3.73 -6.49
N LEU A 75 -15.69 2.60 -6.08
CA LEU A 75 -17.07 2.26 -6.40
C LEU A 75 -18.09 3.24 -5.78
N SER A 76 -17.79 3.80 -4.60
CA SER A 76 -18.65 4.81 -3.97
C SER A 76 -18.59 6.19 -4.64
N GLY A 77 -17.63 6.40 -5.57
CA GLY A 77 -17.39 7.69 -6.21
C GLY A 77 -16.61 8.69 -5.35
N LEU A 78 -16.07 8.27 -4.20
CA LEU A 78 -15.23 9.14 -3.37
C LEU A 78 -13.93 9.52 -4.08
N LEU A 79 -13.34 8.57 -4.80
CA LEU A 79 -12.12 8.79 -5.59
C LEU A 79 -12.48 9.12 -7.04
N ASN A 80 -11.71 10.00 -7.67
CA ASN A 80 -11.79 10.23 -9.11
C ASN A 80 -11.25 9.04 -9.92
N PHE A 81 -11.09 9.19 -11.24
CA PHE A 81 -10.61 8.13 -12.13
C PHE A 81 -9.26 7.50 -11.70
N LEU A 82 -8.38 8.24 -11.00
CA LEU A 82 -7.14 7.68 -10.48
C LEU A 82 -7.37 6.59 -9.43
N GLY A 83 -8.54 6.54 -8.77
CA GLY A 83 -8.93 5.44 -7.90
C GLY A 83 -8.83 4.08 -8.61
N TRP A 84 -9.30 4.00 -9.85
CA TRP A 84 -9.22 2.78 -10.67
C TRP A 84 -7.78 2.38 -11.00
N VAL A 85 -6.92 3.37 -11.28
CA VAL A 85 -5.49 3.13 -11.52
C VAL A 85 -4.86 2.48 -10.29
N SER A 86 -5.17 3.00 -9.11
CA SER A 86 -4.67 2.45 -7.85
C SER A 86 -5.25 1.07 -7.54
N VAL A 87 -6.53 0.82 -7.80
CA VAL A 87 -7.12 -0.54 -7.66
C VAL A 87 -6.33 -1.56 -8.48
N VAL A 88 -6.09 -1.28 -9.77
CA VAL A 88 -5.36 -2.20 -10.66
C VAL A 88 -3.92 -2.42 -10.19
N LEU A 89 -3.23 -1.34 -9.80
CA LEU A 89 -1.86 -1.42 -9.28
C LEU A 89 -1.77 -2.30 -8.02
N PHE A 90 -2.65 -2.07 -7.05
CA PHE A 90 -2.63 -2.81 -5.79
C PHE A 90 -3.03 -4.27 -5.97
N ILE A 91 -3.98 -4.59 -6.87
CA ILE A 91 -4.27 -5.98 -7.25
C ILE A 91 -3.02 -6.63 -7.87
N GLY A 92 -2.30 -5.94 -8.75
CA GLY A 92 -1.04 -6.44 -9.31
C GLY A 92 0.00 -6.75 -8.22
N ILE A 93 0.16 -5.86 -7.25
CA ILE A 93 1.06 -6.05 -6.10
C ILE A 93 0.63 -7.26 -5.26
N VAL A 94 -0.66 -7.41 -4.97
CA VAL A 94 -1.20 -8.58 -4.26
C VAL A 94 -0.83 -9.88 -4.99
N VAL A 95 -1.01 -9.92 -6.31
CA VAL A 95 -0.66 -11.10 -7.12
C VAL A 95 0.84 -11.41 -7.01
N LEU A 96 1.71 -10.41 -7.05
CA LEU A 96 3.15 -10.61 -6.92
C LEU A 96 3.52 -11.22 -5.55
N PHE A 97 3.01 -10.64 -4.47
CA PHE A 97 3.27 -11.13 -3.11
C PHE A 97 2.65 -12.52 -2.85
N ALA A 98 1.45 -12.76 -3.36
CA ALA A 98 0.79 -14.07 -3.23
C ALA A 98 1.54 -15.17 -4.01
N ARG A 99 2.06 -14.85 -5.20
CA ARG A 99 2.91 -15.76 -5.99
C ARG A 99 4.19 -16.10 -5.26
N ASP A 100 4.90 -15.10 -4.75
CA ASP A 100 6.12 -15.29 -3.97
C ASP A 100 5.87 -16.14 -2.71
N ALA A 101 4.78 -15.86 -1.97
CA ALA A 101 4.39 -16.65 -0.80
C ALA A 101 4.02 -18.12 -1.13
N SER A 102 3.58 -18.37 -2.36
CA SER A 102 3.26 -19.70 -2.88
C SER A 102 4.47 -20.46 -3.44
N GLY A 103 5.63 -19.79 -3.55
CA GLY A 103 6.86 -20.35 -4.12
C GLY A 103 6.82 -20.56 -5.64
N ARG A 104 6.02 -19.77 -6.37
CA ARG A 104 5.82 -19.86 -7.83
C ARG A 104 6.26 -18.60 -8.58
#